data_AF-A0AA92S9B0-F1
#
_entry.id   AF-A0AA92S9B0-F1
#
_cell.length_a   1.000
_cell.length_b   1.000
_cell.length_c   1.000
_cell.angle_alpha   90.00
_cell.angle_beta   90.00
_cell.angle_gamma   90.00
#
_symmetry.space_group_name_H-M   'P 1'
#
loop_
_entity.id
_entity.type
_entity.pdbx_description
1 polymer ?
#
loop_
_entity_poly.entity_id
_entity_poly.type
_entity_poly.pdbx_seq_one_letter_code
_entity_poly.pdbx_strand_id
1 'polypeptide(L)'
;MEGEFEKYKQEFLQLSESLNIQINAVRGIDCFLPFFTRIKDDSSILIIKLDGEREGYIYTLMISGKLLGQGEYIRTETSDLEGGLSYMFVEYAKIVWKWKPTGR
;
A
#
# COMPACT_ATOMS: atom_id res chain seq x y z
N MET A 1 -4.90 4.25 -14.50
CA MET A 1 -4.28 4.47 -13.19
C MET A 1 -5.07 5.36 -12.25
N GLU A 2 -5.45 6.61 -12.55
CA GLU A 2 -6.20 7.44 -11.55
C GLU A 2 -7.51 6.80 -11.07
N GLY A 3 -8.33 6.26 -11.98
CA GLY A 3 -9.55 5.51 -11.59
C GLY A 3 -9.28 4.15 -10.92
N GLU A 4 -8.07 3.61 -11.03
CA GLU A 4 -7.69 2.33 -10.40
C GLU A 4 -7.30 2.53 -8.93
N PHE A 5 -6.71 3.67 -8.58
CA PHE A 5 -6.31 3.95 -7.20
C PHE A 5 -7.47 4.24 -6.27
N GLU A 6 -8.58 4.80 -6.76
CA GLU A 6 -9.76 5.00 -5.92
C GLU A 6 -10.31 3.65 -5.42
N LYS A 7 -10.34 2.63 -6.30
CA LYS A 7 -10.68 1.27 -5.89
C LYS A 7 -9.74 0.76 -4.79
N TYR A 8 -8.43 0.98 -4.92
CA TYR A 8 -7.47 0.55 -3.90
C TYR A 8 -7.63 1.30 -2.58
N LYS A 9 -8.00 2.59 -2.59
CA LYS A 9 -8.34 3.33 -1.36
C LYS A 9 -9.53 2.69 -0.65
N GLN A 10 -10.56 2.28 -1.38
CA GLN A 10 -11.71 1.56 -0.82
C GLN A 10 -11.33 0.17 -0.29
N GLU A 11 -10.53 -0.60 -1.05
CA GLU A 11 -10.02 -1.90 -0.60
C GLU A 11 -9.13 -1.77 0.64
N PHE A 12 -8.34 -0.69 0.74
CA PHE A 12 -7.51 -0.40 1.90
C PHE A 12 -8.34 -0.11 3.16
N LEU A 13 -9.45 0.62 3.03
CA LEU A 13 -10.38 0.82 4.14
C LEU A 13 -10.97 -0.52 4.61
N GLN A 14 -11.43 -1.37 3.70
CA GLN A 14 -11.92 -2.71 4.05
C GLN A 14 -10.84 -3.57 4.73
N LEU A 15 -9.60 -3.50 4.24
CA LEU A 15 -8.46 -4.17 4.85
C LEU A 15 -8.23 -3.65 6.28
N SER A 16 -8.24 -2.33 6.48
CA SER A 16 -8.06 -1.73 7.81
C SER A 16 -9.13 -2.17 8.80
N GLU A 17 -10.40 -2.21 8.39
CA GLU A 17 -11.52 -2.72 9.19
C GLU A 17 -11.30 -4.19 9.56
N SER A 18 -10.91 -5.03 8.60
CA SER A 18 -10.65 -6.46 8.85
C SER A 18 -9.50 -6.72 9.84
N LEU A 19 -8.62 -5.74 10.02
CA LEU A 19 -7.49 -5.77 10.95
C LEU A 19 -7.78 -5.03 12.26
N ASN A 20 -9.02 -4.55 12.47
CA ASN A 20 -9.44 -3.70 13.59
C ASN A 20 -8.60 -2.42 13.72
N ILE A 21 -8.17 -1.84 12.59
CA ILE A 21 -7.46 -0.55 12.52
C ILE A 21 -8.47 0.50 12.07
N GLN A 22 -8.72 1.50 12.92
CA GLN A 22 -9.64 2.59 12.57
C GLN A 22 -8.93 3.63 11.70
N ILE A 23 -9.43 3.80 10.47
CA ILE A 23 -8.98 4.84 9.54
C ILE A 23 -10.19 5.68 9.15
N ASN A 24 -10.18 6.95 9.57
CA ASN A 24 -11.28 7.87 9.30
C ASN A 24 -11.25 8.40 7.86
N ALA A 25 -10.07 8.56 7.28
CA ALA A 25 -9.86 8.99 5.91
C ALA A 25 -8.50 8.52 5.39
N VAL A 26 -8.43 8.17 4.11
CA VAL A 26 -7.16 7.87 3.43
C VAL A 26 -6.56 9.20 2.96
N ARG A 27 -5.77 9.84 3.84
CA ARG A 27 -5.13 11.13 3.59
C ARG A 27 -3.78 11.18 4.28
N GLY A 28 -2.75 11.65 3.58
CA GLY A 28 -1.41 11.71 4.12
C GLY A 28 -0.80 10.33 4.34
N ILE A 29 0.35 10.30 5.02
CA ILE A 29 1.11 9.06 5.27
C ILE A 29 0.76 8.42 6.63
N ASP A 30 0.25 9.22 7.54
CA ASP A 30 -0.03 8.92 8.93
C ASP A 30 -1.07 7.82 9.11
N CYS A 31 -2.10 7.77 8.25
CA CYS A 31 -3.09 6.70 8.27
C CYS A 31 -2.50 5.31 7.92
N PHE A 32 -1.34 5.25 7.27
CA PHE A 32 -0.67 4.01 6.90
C PHE A 32 0.35 3.51 7.93
N LEU A 33 0.69 4.31 8.96
CA LEU A 33 1.68 3.93 9.97
C LEU A 33 1.43 2.57 10.65
N PRO A 34 0.18 2.17 10.98
CA PRO A 34 -0.08 0.83 11.53
C PRO A 34 0.35 -0.30 10.57
N PHE A 35 0.26 -0.07 9.27
CA PHE A 35 0.68 -1.03 8.25
C PHE A 35 2.20 -1.08 8.12
N PHE A 36 2.90 0.05 8.29
CA PHE A 36 4.37 0.08 8.26
C PHE A 36 4.95 -0.84 9.35
N THR A 37 4.37 -0.79 10.54
CA THR A 37 4.74 -1.67 11.66
C THR A 37 4.53 -3.14 11.31
N ARG A 38 3.39 -3.49 10.70
CA ARG A 38 3.11 -4.87 10.26
C ARG A 38 4.11 -5.36 9.21
N ILE A 39 4.40 -4.54 8.17
CA ILE A 39 5.42 -4.87 7.16
C ILE A 39 6.79 -5.12 7.82
N LYS A 40 7.17 -4.29 8.80
CA LYS A 40 8.41 -4.48 9.56
C LYS A 40 8.40 -5.80 10.34
N ASP A 41 7.30 -6.13 10.99
CA ASP A 41 7.15 -7.37 11.77
C ASP A 41 7.22 -8.63 10.87
N ASP A 42 6.77 -8.50 9.62
CA ASP A 42 6.91 -9.52 8.57
C ASP A 42 8.35 -9.62 8.00
N SER A 43 9.31 -8.87 8.55
CA SER A 43 10.70 -8.76 8.05
C SER A 43 10.77 -8.26 6.59
N SER A 44 9.80 -7.45 6.18
CA SER A 44 9.77 -6.76 4.89
C SER A 44 10.25 -5.30 5.02
N ILE A 45 10.62 -4.72 3.88
CA ILE A 45 11.09 -3.35 3.73
C ILE A 45 10.04 -2.56 2.95
N LEU A 46 9.72 -1.35 3.39
CA LEU A 46 8.96 -0.36 2.65
C LEU A 46 9.89 0.81 2.27
N ILE A 47 9.92 1.17 0.99
CA ILE A 47 10.60 2.35 0.46
C ILE A 47 9.57 3.31 -0.13
N ILE A 48 9.62 4.56 0.32
CA ILE A 48 8.85 5.68 -0.22
C ILE A 48 9.87 6.71 -0.69
N LYS A 49 10.04 6.87 -2.00
CA LYS A 49 10.94 7.85 -2.61
C LYS A 49 10.11 9.00 -3.17
N LEU A 50 10.48 10.23 -2.79
CA LEU A 50 9.92 11.46 -3.33
C LEU A 50 10.94 12.07 -4.30
N ASP A 51 10.51 12.36 -5.52
CA ASP A 51 11.36 12.84 -6.60
C ASP A 51 10.83 14.20 -7.08
N GLY A 52 11.39 15.27 -6.53
CA GLY A 52 10.97 16.65 -6.81
C GLY A 52 11.42 17.19 -8.16
N GLU A 53 12.27 16.46 -8.89
CA GLU A 53 12.69 16.85 -10.25
C GLU A 53 11.68 16.42 -11.32
N ARG A 54 10.79 15.47 -10.99
CA ARG A 54 9.78 14.97 -11.93
C ARG A 54 8.53 15.85 -11.92
N GLU A 55 7.94 16.06 -13.10
CA GLU A 55 6.64 16.74 -13.23
C GLU A 55 5.45 15.78 -13.02
N GLY A 56 5.68 14.46 -13.11
CA GLY A 56 4.68 13.42 -12.88
C GLY A 56 5.35 12.12 -12.43
N TYR A 57 4.58 11.22 -11.82
CA TYR A 57 5.13 10.01 -11.18
C TYR A 57 6.21 10.34 -10.14
N ILE A 58 5.91 11.36 -9.34
CA ILE A 58 6.83 11.97 -8.35
C ILE A 58 7.12 11.06 -7.15
N TYR A 59 6.34 9.99 -6.97
CA TYR A 59 6.57 8.98 -5.96
C TYR A 59 7.02 7.67 -6.61
N THR A 60 8.09 7.06 -6.07
CA THR A 60 8.36 5.64 -6.25
C THR A 60 8.08 4.93 -4.94
N LEU A 61 7.17 3.96 -4.95
CA LEU A 61 6.79 3.17 -3.80
C LEU A 61 7.20 1.73 -4.03
N MET A 62 7.78 1.08 -3.03
CA MET A 62 8.22 -0.30 -3.13
C MET A 62 8.11 -1.01 -1.78
N ILE A 63 7.57 -2.23 -1.77
CA ILE A 63 7.67 -3.14 -0.65
C ILE A 63 8.47 -4.34 -1.11
N SER A 64 9.47 -4.77 -0.34
CA SER A 64 10.26 -5.95 -0.64
C SER A 64 10.35 -6.90 0.55
N GLY A 65 10.40 -8.21 0.29
CA GLY A 65 10.64 -9.22 1.31
C GLY A 65 10.34 -10.63 0.82
N LYS A 66 10.90 -11.62 1.52
CA LYS A 66 10.84 -13.03 1.11
C LYS A 66 9.42 -13.59 1.05
N LEU A 67 8.50 -13.06 1.86
CA LEU A 67 7.10 -13.51 1.90
C LEU A 67 6.32 -13.18 0.61
N LEU A 68 6.84 -12.27 -0.22
CA LEU A 68 6.25 -11.94 -1.53
C LEU A 68 6.52 -13.02 -2.61
N GLY A 69 7.30 -14.06 -2.29
CA GLY A 69 7.58 -15.16 -3.20
C GLY A 69 8.56 -14.78 -4.31
N GLN A 70 8.41 -15.37 -5.50
CA GLN A 70 9.38 -15.26 -6.61
C GLN A 70 9.62 -13.83 -7.13
N GLY A 71 8.69 -12.90 -6.90
CA GLY A 71 8.85 -11.49 -7.30
C GLY A 71 9.71 -10.68 -6.32
N GLU A 72 9.82 -11.11 -5.05
CA GLU A 72 10.52 -10.46 -3.92
C GLU A 72 10.16 -8.99 -3.62
N TYR A 73 9.41 -8.31 -4.50
CA TYR A 73 8.96 -6.94 -4.32
C TYR A 73 7.66 -6.65 -5.07
N ILE A 74 6.96 -5.63 -4.58
CA ILE A 74 5.90 -4.89 -5.27
C ILE A 74 6.46 -3.49 -5.51
N ARG A 75 6.24 -2.90 -6.68
CA ARG A 75 6.69 -1.53 -6.98
C ARG A 75 5.65 -0.80 -7.81
N THR A 76 5.46 0.49 -7.51
CA THR A 76 4.70 1.40 -8.36
C THR A 76 5.36 2.77 -8.43
N GLU A 77 5.08 3.50 -9.51
CA GLU A 77 5.39 4.92 -9.65
C GLU A 77 4.08 5.68 -9.86
N THR A 78 3.90 6.80 -9.16
CA THR A 78 2.61 7.51 -9.13
C THR A 78 2.79 8.97 -8.71
N SER A 79 1.81 9.82 -9.05
CA SER A 79 1.66 11.15 -8.47
C SER A 79 0.66 11.19 -7.31
N ASP A 80 -0.12 10.12 -7.11
CA ASP A 80 -1.08 9.95 -6.00
C ASP A 80 -0.44 9.09 -4.91
N LEU A 81 0.05 9.73 -3.84
CA LEU A 81 0.71 9.04 -2.73
C LEU A 81 -0.25 8.09 -2.01
N GLU A 82 -1.43 8.58 -1.65
CA GLU A 82 -2.45 7.82 -0.94
C GLU A 82 -2.93 6.62 -1.76
N GLY A 83 -3.18 6.85 -3.05
CA GLY A 83 -3.57 5.80 -3.99
C GLY A 83 -2.50 4.74 -4.15
N GLY A 84 -1.26 5.18 -4.34
CA GLY A 84 -0.09 4.31 -4.43
C GLY A 84 0.12 3.48 -3.18
N LEU A 85 0.10 4.08 -1.99
CA LEU A 85 0.25 3.36 -0.72
C LEU A 85 -0.89 2.37 -0.50
N SER A 86 -2.13 2.77 -0.81
CA SER A 86 -3.29 1.87 -0.73
C SER A 86 -3.10 0.64 -1.62
N TYR A 87 -2.67 0.83 -2.87
CA TYR A 87 -2.31 -0.27 -3.78
C TYR A 87 -1.24 -1.17 -3.16
N MET A 88 -0.14 -0.60 -2.68
CA MET A 88 0.98 -1.34 -2.12
C MET A 88 0.56 -2.23 -0.94
N PHE A 89 -0.23 -1.72 0.01
CA PHE A 89 -0.66 -2.49 1.18
C PHE A 89 -1.70 -3.54 0.84
N VAL A 90 -2.64 -3.22 -0.06
CA VAL A 90 -3.66 -4.18 -0.48
C VAL A 90 -3.03 -5.36 -1.22
N GLU A 91 -2.11 -5.11 -2.15
CA GLU A 91 -1.43 -6.19 -2.88
C GLU A 91 -0.52 -7.00 -1.96
N TYR A 92 0.19 -6.34 -1.04
CA TYR A 92 0.95 -7.05 -0.01
C TYR A 92 0.05 -7.95 0.83
N ALA A 93 -1.09 -7.45 1.30
CA ALA A 93 -2.03 -8.21 2.12
C ALA A 93 -2.62 -9.41 1.38
N LYS A 94 -2.92 -9.26 0.08
CA LYS A 94 -3.40 -10.38 -0.76
C LYS A 94 -2.36 -11.49 -0.86
N ILE A 95 -1.08 -11.13 -1.02
CA ILE A 95 0.01 -12.09 -1.19
C ILE A 95 0.42 -12.72 0.14
N VAL A 96 0.70 -11.90 1.16
CA VAL A 96 1.36 -12.31 2.41
C VAL A 96 0.32 -12.71 3.46
N TRP A 97 -0.69 -11.88 3.69
CA TRP A 97 -1.72 -12.13 4.71
C TRP A 97 -2.92 -12.94 4.20
N LYS A 98 -2.90 -13.30 2.91
CA LYS A 98 -3.99 -14.02 2.21
C LYS A 98 -5.33 -13.33 2.33
N TRP A 99 -5.30 -12.00 2.49
CA TRP A 99 -6.50 -11.18 2.55
C TRP A 99 -7.22 -11.18 1.19
N LYS A 100 -8.54 -11.15 1.23
CA LYS A 100 -9.37 -11.03 0.02
C LYS A 100 -10.39 -9.92 0.24
N PRO A 101 -10.56 -9.01 -0.72
CA PRO A 101 -11.61 -8.01 -0.62
C PRO A 101 -12.96 -8.72 -0.57
N THR A 102 -13.83 -8.25 0.32
CA THR A 102 -15.22 -8.71 0.33
C THR A 102 -15.91 -8.11 -0.90
N GLY A 103 -16.19 -8.94 -1.90
CA GLY A 103 -17.01 -8.53 -3.04
C GLY A 103 -18.37 -8.06 -2.54
N ARG A 104 -18.75 -6.84 -2.90
CA ARG A 104 -20.15 -6.39 -2.91
C ARG A 104 -20.58 -6.26 -4.36
#